data_AF-A0A942H1Y1-F1
#
_entry.id   AF-A0A942H1Y1-F1
#
_cell.length_a   1.000
_cell.length_b   1.000
_cell.length_c   1.000
_cell.angle_alpha   90.00
_cell.angle_beta   90.00
_cell.angle_gamma   90.00
#
_symmetry.space_group_name_H-M   'P 1'
#
loop_
_entity.id
_entity.type
_entity.pdbx_description
1 polymer ?
#
loop_
_entity_poly.entity_id
_entity_poly.type
_entity_poly.pdbx_seq_one_letter_code
_entity_poly.pdbx_strand_id
1 'polypeptide(L)'
;MGKGKQLNITVFLDLSDRIIKDHGYGPQWQKDTALVMHLVELFKKDAESRGTFCAKGCMRLRVEPPNAVMNSCISKTETDFSKFSQPGDRRALWSHMSESWSQCLSSAYGSAIQQGSKTEWPGSDLYGFMKDVDRYITPGYRNILVILTDGELYAENRRGEKDGNRTANLTSVQLRPYVKGNEAASIQSMKNAGLGLIDPRGAKAKLSDLEVIVLGMQPTHPNNPYIYSMLEYLWTDWFNRMGVQTDHLTLEKSSNSMDAKNALDNAIEAVR
;
A
#
# COMPACT_ATOMS: atom_id res chain seq x y z
N MET A 1 1.62 1.70 21.67
CA MET A 1 0.84 1.24 20.49
C MET A 1 -0.58 0.84 20.92
N GLY A 2 -1.59 1.14 20.11
CA GLY A 2 -2.99 1.35 20.52
C GLY A 2 -3.82 0.12 20.89
N LYS A 3 -3.45 -0.58 21.98
CA LYS A 3 -4.28 -1.63 22.59
C LYS A 3 -5.73 -1.15 22.77
N GLY A 4 -6.69 -1.93 22.26
CA GLY A 4 -8.12 -1.63 22.38
C GLY A 4 -8.70 -0.65 21.35
N LYS A 5 -7.89 0.07 20.55
CA LYS A 5 -8.42 0.95 19.49
C LYS A 5 -9.11 0.14 18.39
N GLN A 6 -10.10 0.74 17.73
CA GLN A 6 -10.76 0.19 16.54
C GLN A 6 -9.83 0.32 15.33
N LEU A 7 -9.84 -0.68 14.44
CA LEU A 7 -9.01 -0.67 13.24
C LEU A 7 -9.57 0.30 12.20
N ASN A 8 -8.70 1.09 11.58
CA ASN A 8 -9.00 1.90 10.40
C ASN A 8 -7.96 1.59 9.31
N ILE A 9 -8.31 0.71 8.39
CA ILE A 9 -7.39 0.15 7.39
C ILE A 9 -7.69 0.73 6.02
N THR A 10 -6.68 1.27 5.36
CA THR A 10 -6.74 1.64 3.95
C THR A 10 -5.77 0.77 3.17
N VAL A 11 -6.26 0.08 2.15
CA VAL A 11 -5.44 -0.72 1.24
C VAL A 11 -5.24 0.09 -0.02
N PHE A 12 -3.99 0.39 -0.38
CA PHE A 12 -3.62 0.97 -1.66
C PHE A 12 -3.07 -0.12 -2.58
N LEU A 13 -3.68 -0.30 -3.76
CA LEU A 13 -3.16 -1.18 -4.79
C LEU A 13 -2.39 -0.40 -5.83
N ASP A 14 -1.12 -0.75 -5.97
CA ASP A 14 -0.31 -0.37 -7.12
C ASP A 14 -0.71 -1.22 -8.32
N LEU A 15 -1.50 -0.61 -9.19
CA LEU A 15 -1.94 -1.20 -10.45
C LEU A 15 -1.05 -0.80 -11.63
N SER A 16 0.21 -0.42 -11.39
CA SER A 16 1.21 -0.17 -12.44
C SER A 16 1.45 -1.39 -13.34
N ASP A 17 2.41 -1.28 -14.26
CA ASP A 17 2.76 -2.34 -15.19
C ASP A 17 3.20 -3.65 -14.52
N ARG A 18 3.48 -3.66 -13.20
CA ARG A 18 3.70 -4.86 -12.38
C ARG A 18 2.59 -5.91 -12.47
N ILE A 19 1.35 -5.50 -12.79
CA ILE A 19 0.21 -6.42 -12.93
C ILE A 19 0.08 -7.01 -14.34
N ILE A 20 0.75 -6.39 -15.31
CA ILE A 20 0.70 -6.74 -16.74
C ILE A 20 1.93 -7.56 -17.12
N LYS A 21 3.11 -7.16 -16.64
CA LYS A 21 4.37 -7.84 -16.92
C LYS A 21 4.52 -9.05 -16.00
N ASP A 22 4.56 -10.25 -16.58
CA ASP A 22 4.96 -11.43 -15.83
C ASP A 22 6.48 -11.43 -15.63
N HIS A 23 6.90 -11.24 -14.39
CA HIS A 23 8.31 -11.27 -14.00
C HIS A 23 8.82 -12.69 -13.70
N GLY A 24 8.07 -13.73 -14.08
CA GLY A 24 8.45 -15.14 -13.93
C GLY A 24 8.05 -15.75 -12.58
N TYR A 25 7.18 -15.09 -11.82
CA TYR A 25 6.72 -15.54 -10.50
C TYR A 25 5.22 -15.78 -10.43
N GLY A 26 4.58 -15.91 -11.60
CA GLY A 26 3.13 -16.04 -11.74
C GLY A 26 2.40 -14.69 -11.66
N PRO A 27 1.08 -14.68 -11.88
CA PRO A 27 0.33 -13.44 -12.01
C PRO A 27 0.28 -12.65 -10.69
N GLN A 28 0.83 -11.43 -10.69
CA GLN A 28 0.90 -10.58 -9.49
C GLN A 28 -0.47 -10.32 -8.87
N TRP A 29 -1.50 -10.13 -9.69
CA TRP A 29 -2.87 -9.91 -9.24
C TRP A 29 -3.41 -11.05 -8.35
N GLN A 30 -2.98 -12.30 -8.56
CA GLN A 30 -3.40 -13.43 -7.73
C GLN A 30 -2.77 -13.35 -6.33
N LYS A 31 -1.50 -12.96 -6.26
CA LYS A 31 -0.78 -12.80 -5.00
C LYS A 31 -1.35 -11.67 -4.18
N ASP A 32 -1.53 -10.51 -4.81
CA ASP A 32 -2.12 -9.35 -4.16
C ASP A 32 -3.56 -9.67 -3.69
N THR A 33 -4.37 -10.34 -4.53
CA THR A 33 -5.72 -10.78 -4.14
C THR A 33 -5.68 -11.69 -2.90
N ALA A 34 -4.77 -12.66 -2.87
CA ALA A 34 -4.64 -13.56 -1.72
C ALA A 34 -4.22 -12.81 -0.43
N LEU A 35 -3.37 -11.79 -0.54
CA LEU A 35 -2.95 -10.97 0.59
C LEU A 35 -4.06 -10.05 1.09
N VAL A 36 -4.77 -9.37 0.18
CA VAL A 36 -5.91 -8.53 0.55
C VAL A 36 -7.03 -9.35 1.18
N MET A 37 -7.34 -10.52 0.62
CA MET A 37 -8.37 -11.40 1.19
C MET A 37 -7.96 -11.93 2.57
N HIS A 38 -6.68 -12.21 2.80
CA HIS A 38 -6.18 -12.54 4.14
C HIS A 38 -6.39 -11.37 5.12
N LEU A 39 -6.06 -10.15 4.71
CA LEU A 39 -6.29 -8.95 5.52
C LEU A 39 -7.77 -8.70 5.83
N VAL A 40 -8.67 -8.96 4.87
CA VAL A 40 -10.12 -8.91 5.08
C VAL A 40 -10.55 -9.89 6.17
N GLU A 41 -10.04 -11.12 6.17
CA GLU A 41 -10.35 -12.09 7.23
C GLU A 41 -9.75 -11.69 8.59
N LEU A 42 -8.55 -11.11 8.63
CA LEU A 42 -7.99 -10.54 9.88
C LEU A 42 -8.87 -9.43 10.45
N PHE A 43 -9.34 -8.51 9.60
CA PHE A 43 -10.24 -7.43 9.99
C PHE A 43 -11.59 -7.97 10.47
N LYS A 44 -12.16 -8.96 9.79
CA LYS A 44 -13.40 -9.64 10.23
C LYS A 44 -13.24 -10.31 11.59
N LYS A 45 -12.12 -11.01 11.83
CA LYS A 45 -11.79 -11.61 13.13
C LYS A 45 -11.65 -10.56 14.24
N ASP A 46 -11.06 -9.40 13.94
CA ASP A 46 -11.00 -8.28 14.91
C ASP A 46 -12.41 -7.79 15.27
N ALA A 47 -13.26 -7.58 14.27
CA ALA A 47 -14.65 -7.19 14.50
C ALA A 47 -15.44 -8.24 15.32
N GLU A 48 -15.26 -9.53 15.04
CA GLU A 48 -15.87 -10.62 15.81
C GLU A 48 -15.38 -10.67 17.26
N SER A 49 -14.07 -10.55 17.48
CA SER A 49 -13.46 -10.61 18.83
C SER A 49 -13.96 -9.52 19.77
N ARG A 50 -14.42 -8.39 19.21
CA ARG A 50 -15.01 -7.27 19.95
C ARG A 50 -16.51 -7.42 20.17
N GLY A 51 -17.11 -8.49 19.65
CA GLY A 51 -18.52 -8.60 19.38
C GLY A 51 -18.89 -7.73 18.17
N THR A 52 -19.40 -8.33 17.09
CA THR A 52 -19.74 -7.63 15.84
C THR A 52 -20.64 -6.40 16.07
N PHE A 53 -21.44 -6.39 17.15
CA PHE A 53 -22.27 -5.26 17.55
C PHE A 53 -21.50 -4.08 18.18
N CYS A 54 -20.32 -4.29 18.76
CA CYS A 54 -19.47 -3.24 19.33
C CYS A 54 -18.33 -2.83 18.38
N ALA A 55 -18.11 -3.59 17.31
CA ALA A 55 -17.16 -3.23 16.27
C ALA A 55 -17.56 -1.91 15.60
N LYS A 56 -16.58 -1.01 15.48
CA LYS A 56 -16.68 0.28 14.80
C LYS A 56 -15.55 0.46 13.78
N GLY A 57 -14.80 -0.60 13.51
CA GLY A 57 -13.67 -0.58 12.59
C GLY A 57 -14.08 -0.17 11.17
N CYS A 58 -13.12 0.36 10.43
CA CYS A 58 -13.28 0.71 9.04
C CYS A 58 -12.19 0.06 8.17
N MET A 59 -12.56 -0.41 6.99
CA MET A 59 -11.64 -0.92 5.98
C MET A 59 -12.07 -0.43 4.59
N ARG A 60 -11.12 -0.04 3.74
CA ARG A 60 -11.40 0.48 2.40
C ARG A 60 -10.27 0.21 1.41
N LEU A 61 -10.63 0.03 0.14
CA LEU A 61 -9.70 -0.08 -0.98
C LEU A 61 -9.49 1.27 -1.65
N ARG A 62 -8.27 1.54 -2.15
CA ARG A 62 -7.92 2.71 -2.95
C ARG A 62 -6.97 2.31 -4.08
N VAL A 63 -7.13 2.98 -5.21
CA VAL A 63 -6.27 2.93 -6.39
C VAL A 63 -6.20 4.34 -6.95
N GLU A 64 -5.07 4.74 -7.52
CA GLU A 64 -4.90 6.08 -8.08
C GLU A 64 -4.12 6.00 -9.41
N PRO A 65 -4.67 6.50 -10.53
CA PRO A 65 -6.05 6.98 -10.72
C PRO A 65 -7.06 5.83 -10.87
N PRO A 66 -8.28 5.94 -10.32
CA PRO A 66 -9.34 4.97 -10.60
C PRO A 66 -10.06 5.28 -11.92
N ASN A 67 -10.44 4.24 -12.67
CA ASN A 67 -11.38 4.38 -13.77
C ASN A 67 -12.85 4.15 -13.31
N ALA A 68 -13.81 4.27 -14.23
CA ALA A 68 -15.24 4.15 -13.89
C ALA A 68 -15.62 2.78 -13.28
N VAL A 69 -15.02 1.68 -13.76
CA VAL A 69 -15.25 0.33 -13.23
C VAL A 69 -14.71 0.22 -11.81
N MET A 70 -13.50 0.71 -11.58
CA MET A 70 -12.86 0.73 -10.26
C MET A 70 -13.64 1.58 -9.27
N ASN A 71 -14.05 2.79 -9.65
CA ASN A 71 -14.84 3.68 -8.77
C ASN A 71 -16.15 3.01 -8.31
N SER A 72 -16.84 2.33 -9.23
CA SER A 72 -18.08 1.61 -8.92
C SER A 72 -17.85 0.52 -7.87
N CYS A 73 -16.78 -0.27 -7.99
CA CYS A 73 -16.53 -1.35 -7.03
C CYS A 73 -15.88 -0.88 -5.73
N ILE A 74 -14.96 0.10 -5.78
CA ILE A 74 -14.23 0.60 -4.60
C ILE A 74 -15.20 1.14 -3.56
N SER A 75 -16.25 1.83 -3.98
CA SER A 75 -17.31 2.31 -3.08
C SER A 75 -17.97 1.19 -2.26
N LYS A 76 -18.04 -0.03 -2.80
CA LYS A 76 -18.62 -1.22 -2.14
C LYS A 76 -17.66 -1.88 -1.17
N THR A 77 -16.35 -1.60 -1.27
CA THR A 77 -15.35 -2.10 -0.32
C THR A 77 -15.27 -1.25 0.94
N GLU A 78 -15.80 -0.01 0.92
CA GLU A 78 -15.80 0.89 2.07
C GLU A 78 -16.73 0.36 3.15
N THR A 79 -16.14 -0.36 4.09
CA THR A 79 -16.81 -0.94 5.25
C THR A 79 -16.54 -0.03 6.43
N ASP A 80 -17.56 0.61 6.98
CA ASP A 80 -17.44 1.41 8.21
C ASP A 80 -18.54 1.00 9.19
N PHE A 81 -18.19 0.15 10.15
CA PHE A 81 -19.16 -0.35 11.13
C PHE A 81 -19.71 0.76 12.05
N SER A 82 -19.01 1.89 12.16
CA SER A 82 -19.47 3.01 13.01
C SER A 82 -20.72 3.71 12.46
N LYS A 83 -20.96 3.61 11.14
CA LYS A 83 -22.12 4.23 10.45
C LYS A 83 -23.44 3.50 10.69
N PHE A 84 -23.42 2.31 11.29
CA PHE A 84 -24.61 1.48 11.48
C PHE A 84 -24.99 1.42 12.96
N SER A 85 -26.23 1.77 13.30
CA SER A 85 -26.75 1.68 14.67
C SER A 85 -27.40 0.33 14.98
N GLN A 86 -27.92 -0.36 13.96
CA GLN A 86 -28.64 -1.63 14.13
C GLN A 86 -27.71 -2.85 14.02
N PRO A 87 -27.83 -3.84 14.93
CA PRO A 87 -27.02 -5.05 14.89
C PRO A 87 -27.16 -5.86 13.58
N GLY A 88 -28.37 -5.88 13.01
CA GLY A 88 -28.67 -6.61 11.77
C GLY A 88 -27.87 -6.09 10.58
N ASP A 89 -27.77 -4.76 10.43
CA ASP A 89 -27.06 -4.11 9.33
C ASP A 89 -25.55 -4.37 9.42
N ARG A 90 -24.97 -4.32 10.63
CA ARG A 90 -23.56 -4.67 10.82
C ARG A 90 -23.26 -6.12 10.48
N ARG A 91 -24.17 -7.04 10.87
CA ARG A 91 -24.04 -8.46 10.52
C ARG A 91 -24.13 -8.68 9.02
N ALA A 92 -25.07 -8.03 8.34
CA ALA A 92 -25.19 -8.12 6.88
C ALA A 92 -23.92 -7.60 6.19
N LEU A 93 -23.42 -6.43 6.59
CA LEU A 93 -22.17 -5.87 6.06
C LEU A 93 -20.99 -6.82 6.28
N TRP A 94 -20.86 -7.37 7.50
CA TRP A 94 -19.81 -8.33 7.84
C TRP A 94 -19.89 -9.61 6.97
N SER A 95 -21.09 -10.16 6.76
CA SER A 95 -21.29 -11.39 5.98
C SER A 95 -20.97 -11.23 4.50
N HIS A 96 -21.23 -10.05 3.91
CA HIS A 96 -21.00 -9.78 2.49
C HIS A 96 -19.61 -9.17 2.20
N MET A 97 -18.81 -8.89 3.23
CA MET A 97 -17.53 -8.21 3.07
C MET A 97 -16.57 -8.98 2.16
N SER A 98 -16.35 -10.27 2.42
CA SER A 98 -15.41 -11.09 1.63
C SER A 98 -15.82 -11.17 0.16
N GLU A 99 -17.12 -11.28 -0.13
CA GLU A 99 -17.66 -11.29 -1.49
C GLU A 99 -17.45 -9.93 -2.18
N SER A 100 -17.80 -8.83 -1.50
CA SER A 100 -17.68 -7.46 -2.05
C SER A 100 -16.23 -7.12 -2.40
N TRP A 101 -15.29 -7.52 -1.53
CA TRP A 101 -13.85 -7.35 -1.76
C TRP A 101 -13.35 -8.21 -2.91
N SER A 102 -13.69 -9.51 -2.94
CA SER A 102 -13.31 -10.41 -4.03
C SER A 102 -13.80 -9.93 -5.40
N GLN A 103 -15.07 -9.52 -5.48
CA GLN A 103 -15.65 -8.98 -6.72
C GLN A 103 -14.97 -7.67 -7.15
N CYS A 104 -14.66 -6.78 -6.21
CA CYS A 104 -14.00 -5.53 -6.54
C CYS A 104 -12.55 -5.74 -6.98
N LEU A 105 -11.78 -6.60 -6.30
CA LEU A 105 -10.42 -6.94 -6.71
C LEU A 105 -10.40 -7.52 -8.13
N SER A 106 -11.28 -8.48 -8.41
CA SER A 106 -11.44 -9.05 -9.75
C SER A 106 -11.76 -7.97 -10.80
N SER A 107 -12.69 -7.06 -10.49
CA SER A 107 -13.07 -5.96 -11.38
C SER A 107 -11.94 -4.95 -11.60
N ALA A 108 -11.21 -4.57 -10.55
CA ALA A 108 -10.13 -3.60 -10.61
C ALA A 108 -8.95 -4.15 -11.41
N TYR A 109 -8.45 -5.34 -11.08
CA TYR A 109 -7.37 -5.98 -11.83
C TYR A 109 -7.78 -6.27 -13.28
N GLY A 110 -8.97 -6.85 -13.49
CA GLY A 110 -9.47 -7.13 -14.84
C GLY A 110 -9.57 -5.88 -15.70
N SER A 111 -10.05 -4.77 -15.13
CA SER A 111 -10.13 -3.49 -15.84
C SER A 111 -8.76 -2.90 -16.16
N ALA A 112 -7.81 -2.94 -15.22
CA ALA A 112 -6.45 -2.44 -15.43
C ALA A 112 -5.69 -3.26 -16.50
N ILE A 113 -5.78 -4.59 -16.44
CA ILE A 113 -5.18 -5.50 -17.43
C ILE A 113 -5.80 -5.28 -18.82
N GLN A 114 -7.13 -5.15 -18.89
CA GLN A 114 -7.82 -4.89 -20.16
C GLN A 114 -7.43 -3.53 -20.75
N GLN A 115 -7.27 -2.50 -19.93
CA GLN A 115 -6.86 -1.19 -20.39
C GLN A 115 -5.40 -1.18 -20.83
N GLY A 116 -4.49 -1.71 -20.02
CA GLY A 116 -3.06 -1.77 -20.33
C GLY A 116 -2.70 -2.66 -21.53
N SER A 117 -3.57 -3.59 -21.92
CA SER A 117 -3.42 -4.37 -23.16
C SER A 117 -3.93 -3.65 -24.42
N LYS A 118 -4.68 -2.54 -24.28
CA LYS A 118 -5.28 -1.79 -25.39
C LYS A 118 -4.71 -0.38 -25.57
N THR A 119 -4.40 0.29 -24.48
CA THR A 119 -3.83 1.65 -24.43
C THR A 119 -2.71 1.69 -23.38
N GLU A 120 -1.94 2.77 -23.33
CA GLU A 120 -1.01 2.98 -22.20
C GLU A 120 -1.82 3.18 -20.91
N TRP A 121 -1.68 2.25 -19.97
CA TRP A 121 -2.17 2.42 -18.60
C TRP A 121 -1.28 3.47 -17.89
N PRO A 122 -1.85 4.48 -17.22
CA PRO A 122 -1.09 5.65 -16.75
C PRO A 122 -0.13 5.38 -15.57
N GLY A 123 -0.14 4.16 -15.01
CA GLY A 123 0.67 3.77 -13.85
C GLY A 123 -0.12 3.84 -12.54
N SER A 124 0.59 4.00 -11.42
CA SER A 124 -0.03 4.17 -10.09
C SER A 124 0.54 5.40 -9.37
N ASP A 125 -0.30 6.41 -9.16
CA ASP A 125 0.09 7.69 -8.55
C ASP A 125 0.02 7.63 -7.02
N LEU A 126 0.80 6.74 -6.41
CA LEU A 126 0.93 6.64 -4.96
C LEU A 126 1.46 7.96 -4.35
N TYR A 127 2.34 8.67 -5.06
CA TYR A 127 2.79 10.00 -4.65
C TYR A 127 1.61 10.97 -4.53
N GLY A 128 0.72 11.01 -5.51
CA GLY A 128 -0.51 11.79 -5.51
C GLY A 128 -1.46 11.39 -4.38
N PHE A 129 -1.68 10.09 -4.17
CA PHE A 129 -2.46 9.57 -3.04
C PHE A 129 -1.94 10.08 -1.69
N MET A 130 -0.63 10.05 -1.48
CA MET A 130 0.00 10.47 -0.23
C MET A 130 -0.16 11.98 0.07
N LYS A 131 -0.44 12.83 -0.95
CA LYS A 131 -0.76 14.25 -0.73
C LYS A 131 -1.95 14.41 0.21
N ASP A 132 -2.96 13.56 0.08
CA ASP A 132 -4.25 13.69 0.76
C ASP A 132 -4.59 12.49 1.66
N VAL A 133 -3.58 11.72 2.09
CA VAL A 133 -3.75 10.53 2.95
C VAL A 133 -4.47 10.84 4.27
N ASP A 134 -4.47 12.09 4.73
CA ASP A 134 -5.21 12.54 5.93
C ASP A 134 -6.71 12.22 5.87
N ARG A 135 -7.29 12.19 4.67
CA ARG A 135 -8.71 11.84 4.45
C ARG A 135 -9.04 10.41 4.90
N TYR A 136 -8.03 9.59 5.11
CA TYR A 136 -8.15 8.19 5.50
C TYR A 136 -7.70 7.92 6.93
N ILE A 137 -7.36 8.97 7.71
CA ILE A 137 -6.98 8.88 9.11
C ILE A 137 -8.17 9.27 9.97
N THR A 138 -8.57 8.38 10.88
CA THR A 138 -9.66 8.60 11.83
C THR A 138 -9.08 8.84 13.22
N PRO A 139 -9.34 9.99 13.87
CA PRO A 139 -8.91 10.24 15.24
C PRO A 139 -9.44 9.17 16.20
N GLY A 140 -8.58 8.72 17.13
CA GLY A 140 -8.93 7.68 18.11
C GLY A 140 -8.89 6.24 17.59
N TYR A 141 -8.68 6.04 16.28
CA TYR A 141 -8.50 4.72 15.69
C TYR A 141 -7.02 4.34 15.60
N ARG A 142 -6.76 3.06 15.36
CA ARG A 142 -5.46 2.57 14.89
C ARG A 142 -5.47 2.67 13.36
N ASN A 143 -4.77 3.67 12.83
CA ASN A 143 -4.78 3.97 11.40
C ASN A 143 -3.66 3.19 10.71
N ILE A 144 -4.02 2.35 9.75
CA ILE A 144 -3.09 1.46 9.05
C ILE A 144 -3.25 1.66 7.54
N LEU A 145 -2.17 2.00 6.85
CA LEU A 145 -2.07 2.03 5.40
C LEU A 145 -1.30 0.79 4.94
N VAL A 146 -1.96 -0.08 4.20
CA VAL A 146 -1.32 -1.24 3.56
C VAL A 146 -1.13 -0.93 2.08
N ILE A 147 0.10 -0.99 1.59
CA ILE A 147 0.48 -0.67 0.21
C ILE A 147 1.00 -1.94 -0.44
N LEU A 148 0.35 -2.39 -1.51
CA LEU A 148 0.82 -3.50 -2.34
C LEU A 148 1.48 -2.92 -3.57
N THR A 149 2.81 -3.05 -3.68
CA THR A 149 3.64 -2.41 -4.72
C THR A 149 4.90 -3.23 -4.97
N ASP A 150 5.52 -3.06 -6.13
CA ASP A 150 6.86 -3.60 -6.42
C ASP A 150 7.99 -2.71 -5.86
N GLY A 151 7.63 -1.59 -5.23
CA GLY A 151 8.54 -0.63 -4.62
C GLY A 151 8.94 0.51 -5.56
N GLU A 152 8.51 0.48 -6.82
CA GLU A 152 8.64 1.62 -7.74
C GLU A 152 7.46 2.59 -7.53
N LEU A 153 7.69 3.88 -7.76
CA LEU A 153 6.68 4.95 -7.63
C LEU A 153 6.39 5.56 -9.00
N TYR A 154 6.09 4.72 -9.98
CA TYR A 154 5.90 5.18 -11.35
C TYR A 154 4.47 5.66 -11.62
N ALA A 155 4.37 6.92 -12.03
CA ALA A 155 3.16 7.48 -12.62
C ALA A 155 3.51 8.45 -13.75
N GLU A 156 2.87 8.31 -14.91
CA GLU A 156 3.20 9.10 -16.11
C GLU A 156 3.03 10.60 -15.86
N ASN A 157 1.96 10.98 -15.16
CA ASN A 157 1.64 12.38 -14.81
C ASN A 157 2.64 13.00 -13.81
N ARG A 158 3.53 12.21 -13.19
CA ARG A 158 4.59 12.67 -12.28
C ARG A 158 5.97 12.70 -12.94
N ARG A 159 6.06 12.29 -14.20
CA ARG A 159 7.34 12.21 -14.90
C ARG A 159 7.98 13.60 -14.98
N GLY A 160 9.19 13.72 -14.44
CA GLY A 160 9.95 14.97 -14.45
C GLY A 160 9.70 15.88 -13.25
N GLU A 161 8.76 15.58 -12.34
CA GLU A 161 8.62 16.28 -11.07
C GLU A 161 9.87 16.04 -10.20
N LYS A 162 10.68 17.08 -10.01
CA LYS A 162 11.94 17.05 -9.26
C LYS A 162 12.08 18.23 -8.31
N ASP A 163 12.78 17.99 -7.20
CA ASP A 163 13.27 19.01 -6.28
C ASP A 163 14.74 18.69 -5.95
N GLY A 164 15.66 19.40 -6.60
CA GLY A 164 17.07 19.01 -6.66
C GLY A 164 17.22 17.58 -7.21
N ASN A 165 17.85 16.70 -6.42
CA ASN A 165 18.02 15.29 -6.76
C ASN A 165 16.90 14.39 -6.22
N ARG A 166 15.82 14.98 -5.68
CA ARG A 166 14.61 14.26 -5.29
C ARG A 166 13.62 14.18 -6.44
N THR A 167 12.80 13.13 -6.43
CA THR A 167 11.82 12.85 -7.49
C THR A 167 10.48 12.43 -6.91
N ALA A 168 9.39 12.74 -7.61
CA ALA A 168 8.06 12.17 -7.35
C ALA A 168 7.81 10.86 -8.13
N ASN A 169 8.74 10.49 -9.01
CA ASN A 169 8.67 9.28 -9.83
C ASN A 169 10.00 8.51 -9.73
N LEU A 170 9.93 7.27 -9.22
CA LEU A 170 11.09 6.43 -8.94
C LEU A 170 10.95 5.05 -9.58
N THR A 171 11.94 4.66 -10.36
CA THR A 171 12.10 3.33 -10.94
C THR A 171 13.45 2.75 -10.55
N SER A 172 13.57 1.43 -10.52
CA SER A 172 14.85 0.75 -10.25
C SER A 172 15.95 1.13 -11.26
N VAL A 173 15.58 1.54 -12.48
CA VAL A 173 16.50 2.06 -13.50
C VAL A 173 17.28 3.28 -13.02
N GLN A 174 16.63 4.19 -12.30
CA GLN A 174 17.25 5.41 -11.77
C GLN A 174 18.25 5.13 -10.65
N LEU A 175 18.19 3.94 -10.03
CA LEU A 175 19.09 3.53 -8.96
C LEU A 175 20.43 2.99 -9.48
N ARG A 176 20.47 2.50 -10.72
CA ARG A 176 21.66 1.84 -11.30
C ARG A 176 22.96 2.66 -11.22
N PRO A 177 22.97 3.98 -11.48
CA PRO A 177 24.20 4.79 -11.38
C PRO A 177 24.82 4.84 -9.97
N TYR A 178 24.02 4.55 -8.93
CA TYR A 178 24.42 4.62 -7.53
C TYR A 178 24.88 3.28 -6.98
N VAL A 179 24.72 2.18 -7.73
CA VAL A 179 25.24 0.87 -7.36
C VAL A 179 26.77 0.93 -7.24
N LYS A 180 27.28 0.42 -6.12
CA LYS A 180 28.71 0.25 -5.84
C LYS A 180 29.02 -1.22 -5.50
N GLY A 181 30.28 -1.51 -5.17
CA GLY A 181 30.74 -2.88 -4.90
C GLY A 181 30.12 -3.58 -3.68
N ASN A 182 29.31 -2.88 -2.88
CA ASN A 182 28.51 -3.46 -1.81
C ASN A 182 27.27 -2.59 -1.49
N GLU A 183 26.37 -3.12 -0.65
CA GLU A 183 25.14 -2.46 -0.23
C GLU A 183 25.40 -1.11 0.46
N ALA A 184 26.24 -1.08 1.49
CA ALA A 184 26.52 0.12 2.27
C ALA A 184 27.08 1.26 1.41
N ALA A 185 28.00 0.94 0.50
CA ALA A 185 28.56 1.89 -0.46
C ALA A 185 27.52 2.39 -1.47
N SER A 186 26.55 1.55 -1.87
CA SER A 186 25.47 1.95 -2.77
C SER A 186 24.51 2.92 -2.09
N ILE A 187 24.11 2.63 -0.85
CA ILE A 187 23.28 3.53 -0.03
C ILE A 187 24.03 4.85 0.23
N GLN A 188 25.32 4.79 0.57
CA GLN A 188 26.12 6.00 0.76
C GLN A 188 26.26 6.83 -0.52
N SER A 189 26.36 6.18 -1.68
CA SER A 189 26.40 6.88 -2.97
C SER A 189 25.09 7.64 -3.24
N MET A 190 23.93 7.08 -2.91
CA MET A 190 22.64 7.77 -3.01
C MET A 190 22.56 8.96 -2.05
N LYS A 191 22.99 8.75 -0.80
CA LYS A 191 23.03 9.80 0.23
C LYS A 191 23.89 10.99 -0.19
N ASN A 192 25.12 10.73 -0.66
CA ASN A 192 26.05 11.76 -1.11
C ASN A 192 25.48 12.54 -2.30
N ALA A 193 24.73 11.87 -3.18
CA ALA A 193 24.06 12.53 -4.29
C ALA A 193 22.77 13.25 -3.87
N GLY A 194 22.30 13.13 -2.63
CA GLY A 194 21.01 13.70 -2.21
C GLY A 194 19.81 13.08 -2.93
N LEU A 195 19.95 11.86 -3.45
CA LEU A 195 18.83 11.13 -4.06
C LEU A 195 17.77 10.85 -3.00
N GLY A 196 16.50 11.10 -3.34
CA GLY A 196 15.40 10.87 -2.43
C GLY A 196 14.05 11.02 -3.11
N LEU A 197 13.00 10.81 -2.33
CA LEU A 197 11.63 11.10 -2.76
C LEU A 197 11.21 12.47 -2.25
N ILE A 198 10.42 13.18 -3.06
CA ILE A 198 9.80 14.45 -2.67
C ILE A 198 8.73 14.15 -1.61
N ASP A 199 8.64 14.96 -0.55
CA ASP A 199 7.52 14.87 0.39
C ASP A 199 6.27 15.48 -0.28
N PRO A 200 5.26 14.67 -0.66
CA PRO A 200 4.06 15.18 -1.32
C PRO A 200 3.23 16.11 -0.42
N ARG A 201 3.43 16.05 0.90
CA ARG A 201 2.60 16.73 1.90
C ARG A 201 3.10 18.13 2.22
N GLY A 202 4.36 18.46 1.90
CA GLY A 202 4.96 19.76 2.17
C GLY A 202 4.84 20.17 3.65
N ALA A 203 4.15 21.27 3.93
CA ALA A 203 3.97 21.82 5.28
C ALA A 203 2.77 21.25 6.07
N LYS A 204 2.09 20.20 5.57
CA LYS A 204 0.97 19.57 6.29
C LYS A 204 1.42 18.88 7.59
N ALA A 205 0.44 18.54 8.43
CA ALA A 205 0.66 17.83 9.68
C ALA A 205 1.41 16.50 9.48
N LYS A 206 2.20 16.11 10.48
CA LYS A 206 2.97 14.85 10.48
C LYS A 206 2.06 13.64 10.67
N LEU A 207 2.42 12.52 10.05
CA LEU A 207 1.68 11.26 10.07
C LEU A 207 2.03 10.37 11.27
N SER A 208 2.18 10.95 12.47
CA SER A 208 2.69 10.23 13.65
C SER A 208 1.79 9.10 14.14
N ASP A 209 0.48 9.17 13.85
CA ASP A 209 -0.53 8.18 14.22
C ASP A 209 -0.87 7.19 13.08
N LEU A 210 -0.13 7.24 11.97
CA LEU A 210 -0.27 6.31 10.85
C LEU A 210 0.75 5.19 10.96
N GLU A 211 0.27 3.95 10.88
CA GLU A 211 1.08 2.77 10.63
C GLU A 211 1.06 2.46 9.13
N VAL A 212 2.20 2.05 8.59
CA VAL A 212 2.37 1.78 7.16
C VAL A 212 3.00 0.41 6.98
N ILE A 213 2.36 -0.41 6.15
CA ILE A 213 2.86 -1.73 5.77
C ILE A 213 2.98 -1.75 4.25
N VAL A 214 4.21 -1.88 3.74
CA VAL A 214 4.48 -2.00 2.30
C VAL A 214 4.81 -3.46 2.01
N LEU A 215 4.08 -4.07 1.08
CA LEU A 215 4.15 -5.49 0.76
C LEU A 215 4.44 -5.71 -0.72
N GLY A 216 5.23 -6.75 -1.00
CA GLY A 216 5.47 -7.24 -2.36
C GLY A 216 6.57 -6.50 -3.13
N MET A 217 7.46 -5.80 -2.41
CA MET A 217 8.53 -5.00 -2.99
C MET A 217 9.51 -5.87 -3.79
N GLN A 218 9.29 -5.92 -5.11
CA GLN A 218 10.04 -6.73 -6.05
C GLN A 218 10.48 -5.88 -7.25
N PRO A 219 11.65 -5.23 -7.19
CA PRO A 219 12.09 -4.34 -8.25
C PRO A 219 12.23 -5.06 -9.60
N THR A 220 11.88 -4.35 -10.68
CA THR A 220 11.88 -4.83 -12.07
C THR A 220 13.23 -5.39 -12.54
N HIS A 221 14.32 -5.01 -11.88
CA HIS A 221 15.68 -5.44 -12.19
C HIS A 221 16.34 -6.20 -11.03
N PRO A 222 15.93 -7.45 -10.75
CA PRO A 222 16.41 -8.22 -9.60
C PRO A 222 17.88 -8.64 -9.70
N ASN A 223 18.50 -8.50 -10.88
CA ASN A 223 19.89 -8.94 -11.13
C ASN A 223 20.94 -8.16 -10.32
N ASN A 224 20.55 -7.08 -9.65
CA ASN A 224 21.42 -6.39 -8.72
C ASN A 224 20.93 -6.61 -7.27
N PRO A 225 21.74 -7.29 -6.43
CA PRO A 225 21.32 -7.68 -5.08
C PRO A 225 21.05 -6.49 -4.15
N TYR A 226 21.54 -5.29 -4.46
CA TYR A 226 21.46 -4.11 -3.59
C TYR A 226 20.24 -3.23 -3.86
N ILE A 227 19.54 -3.41 -4.99
CA ILE A 227 18.42 -2.53 -5.38
C ILE A 227 17.29 -2.56 -4.36
N TYR A 228 17.01 -3.73 -3.78
CA TYR A 228 16.00 -3.82 -2.73
C TYR A 228 16.38 -2.97 -1.51
N SER A 229 17.58 -3.13 -0.96
CA SER A 229 18.03 -2.35 0.21
C SER A 229 18.10 -0.85 -0.10
N MET A 230 18.38 -0.48 -1.36
CA MET A 230 18.32 0.90 -1.81
C MET A 230 16.89 1.45 -1.84
N LEU A 231 15.91 0.67 -2.31
CA LEU A 231 14.49 1.03 -2.23
C LEU A 231 14.02 1.12 -0.79
N GLU A 232 14.37 0.14 0.05
CA GLU A 232 14.04 0.12 1.47
C GLU A 232 14.53 1.40 2.17
N TYR A 233 15.76 1.83 1.90
CA TYR A 233 16.29 3.09 2.37
C TYR A 233 15.46 4.30 1.91
N LEU A 234 15.09 4.37 0.61
CA LEU A 234 14.34 5.49 0.05
C LEU A 234 12.92 5.57 0.61
N TRP A 235 12.23 4.43 0.73
CA TRP A 235 10.91 4.32 1.33
C TRP A 235 10.92 4.71 2.80
N THR A 236 11.95 4.28 3.54
CA THR A 236 12.16 4.67 4.95
C THR A 236 12.40 6.17 5.10
N ASP A 237 13.29 6.78 4.30
CA ASP A 237 13.51 8.24 4.30
C ASP A 237 12.21 8.99 3.97
N TRP A 238 11.45 8.52 2.99
CA TRP A 238 10.22 9.16 2.53
C TRP A 238 9.13 9.17 3.60
N PHE A 239 8.84 8.03 4.22
CA PHE A 239 7.85 7.94 5.30
C PHE A 239 8.28 8.69 6.56
N ASN A 240 9.55 8.60 6.95
CA ASN A 240 10.07 9.34 8.10
C ASN A 240 9.96 10.86 7.88
N ARG A 241 10.20 11.36 6.65
CA ARG A 241 10.01 12.79 6.31
C ARG A 241 8.55 13.24 6.44
N MET A 242 7.62 12.40 6.02
CA MET A 242 6.18 12.62 6.22
C MET A 242 5.75 12.51 7.70
N GLY A 243 6.65 12.03 8.57
CA GLY A 243 6.44 11.94 10.02
C GLY A 243 5.80 10.65 10.50
N VAL A 244 5.82 9.59 9.67
CA VAL A 244 5.54 8.23 10.13
C VAL A 244 6.67 7.80 11.05
N GLN A 245 6.33 7.17 12.17
CA GLN A 245 7.34 6.69 13.12
C GLN A 245 8.03 5.44 12.56
N THR A 246 9.32 5.26 12.83
CA THR A 246 10.09 4.14 12.25
C THR A 246 9.58 2.78 12.74
N ASP A 247 9.10 2.68 13.98
CA ASP A 247 8.47 1.48 14.54
C ASP A 247 7.02 1.26 14.05
N HIS A 248 6.47 2.22 13.30
CA HIS A 248 5.17 2.14 12.62
C HIS A 248 5.32 1.82 11.12
N LEU A 249 6.54 1.58 10.63
CA LEU A 249 6.81 1.25 9.24
C LEU A 249 7.27 -0.20 9.11
N THR A 250 6.60 -0.97 8.25
CA THR A 250 6.99 -2.33 7.88
C THR A 250 7.18 -2.39 6.37
N LEU A 251 8.34 -2.86 5.91
CA LEU A 251 8.68 -3.00 4.50
C LEU A 251 9.00 -4.47 4.21
N GLU A 252 8.21 -5.13 3.37
CA GLU A 252 8.36 -6.55 3.07
C GLU A 252 8.70 -6.78 1.60
N LYS A 253 9.86 -7.40 1.38
CA LYS A 253 10.36 -7.81 0.06
C LYS A 253 9.50 -8.86 -0.63
N SER A 254 8.80 -9.68 0.16
CA SER A 254 8.59 -11.08 -0.23
C SER A 254 7.73 -11.26 -1.47
N SER A 255 8.27 -12.00 -2.43
CA SER A 255 7.54 -12.60 -3.55
C SER A 255 6.76 -13.86 -3.14
N ASN A 256 6.97 -14.32 -1.91
CA ASN A 256 6.29 -15.44 -1.26
C ASN A 256 5.11 -14.92 -0.41
N SER A 257 3.93 -15.46 -0.68
CA SER A 257 2.70 -15.07 -0.01
C SER A 257 2.67 -15.43 1.47
N MET A 258 3.47 -16.39 1.94
CA MET A 258 3.50 -16.75 3.37
C MET A 258 4.17 -15.67 4.22
N ASP A 259 5.32 -15.15 3.80
CA ASP A 259 6.05 -14.15 4.59
C ASP A 259 5.25 -12.84 4.68
N ALA A 260 4.64 -12.43 3.56
CA ALA A 260 3.76 -11.26 3.54
C ALA A 260 2.50 -11.45 4.41
N LYS A 261 1.94 -12.67 4.50
CA LYS A 261 0.87 -12.98 5.45
C LYS A 261 1.35 -12.91 6.89
N ASN A 262 2.52 -13.47 7.20
CA ASN A 262 3.10 -13.40 8.54
C ASN A 262 3.39 -11.95 8.96
N ALA A 263 3.84 -11.11 8.04
CA ALA A 263 4.03 -9.68 8.29
C ALA A 263 2.70 -8.98 8.61
N LEU A 264 1.63 -9.30 7.86
CA LEU A 264 0.28 -8.82 8.18
C LEU A 264 -0.22 -9.34 9.53
N ASP A 265 -0.03 -10.63 9.84
CA ASP A 265 -0.43 -11.22 11.12
C ASP A 265 0.31 -10.53 12.27
N ASN A 266 1.63 -10.36 12.17
CA ASN A 266 2.42 -9.66 13.16
C ASN A 266 1.98 -8.20 13.29
N ALA A 267 1.83 -7.48 12.19
CA ALA A 267 1.46 -6.08 12.25
C ALA A 267 0.03 -5.91 12.81
N ILE A 268 -0.95 -6.71 12.39
CA ILE A 268 -2.34 -6.55 12.79
C ILE A 268 -2.61 -7.16 14.18
N GLU A 269 -2.06 -8.34 14.48
CA GLU A 269 -2.34 -9.09 15.71
C GLU A 269 -1.39 -8.81 16.88
N ALA A 270 -0.14 -8.37 16.68
CA ALA A 270 0.84 -8.19 17.78
C ALA A 270 0.49 -7.06 18.78
N VAL A 271 -0.69 -6.45 18.66
CA VAL A 271 -1.19 -5.39 19.55
C VAL A 271 -2.57 -5.73 20.15
N ARG A 272 -3.06 -6.97 19.98
CA ARG A 272 -4.15 -7.50 20.81
C ARG A 272 -3.65 -7.74 22.24
#